data_AF-A0A2V8NSU7-F1
#
_entry.id   AF-A0A2V8NSU7-F1
#
_cell.length_a   1.000
_cell.length_b   1.000
_cell.length_c   1.000
_cell.angle_alpha   90.00
_cell.angle_beta   90.00
_cell.angle_gamma   90.00
#
_symmetry.space_group_name_H-M   'P 1'
#
loop_
_entity.id
_entity.type
_entity.pdbx_description
1 polymer ?
#
loop_
_entity_poly.entity_id
_entity_poly.type
_entity_poly.pdbx_seq_one_letter_code
_entity_poly.pdbx_strand_id
1 'polypeptide(L)'
;MAGFLPKLRSDLMVSRHETAHGSSFVIKEPGSGNFFRLGEAEHFIVQQFDGKTPIDIVRKRVEEKFEAELSKETLDAFIEQLQKRDLLESEGHKEKKTKRPQHRISGNLLYIRFKAIDPTRLFDRLSPRLGFFFTPSFVVLSASLILFAIGITVAYWNEFLMDLSRLYRLSAVPVFMMIVFLVVAAHECAHGLTCRHFNGEVHEIGFMLIYF
;
A
#
# COMPACT_ATOMS: atom_id res chain seq x y z
N MET A 1 -11.76 -5.32 41.48
CA MET A 1 -12.04 -5.67 40.09
C MET A 1 -10.75 -5.51 39.32
N ALA A 2 -10.21 -6.60 38.76
CA ALA A 2 -8.89 -6.62 38.14
C ALA A 2 -8.84 -5.59 37.00
N GLY A 3 -7.95 -4.61 37.12
CA GLY A 3 -7.78 -3.59 36.10
C GLY A 3 -7.31 -4.26 34.81
N PHE A 4 -8.07 -4.10 33.73
CA PHE A 4 -7.61 -4.50 32.41
C PHE A 4 -6.40 -3.63 32.05
N LEU A 5 -5.25 -4.28 31.82
CA LEU A 5 -3.97 -3.65 31.50
C LEU A 5 -3.66 -3.91 30.02
N PRO A 6 -4.21 -3.12 29.09
CA PRO A 6 -3.93 -3.30 27.67
C PRO A 6 -2.44 -3.03 27.40
N LYS A 7 -1.83 -3.91 26.61
CA LYS A 7 -0.49 -3.69 26.08
C LYS A 7 -0.53 -3.74 24.57
N LEU A 8 -0.03 -2.70 23.91
CA LEU A 8 0.13 -2.70 22.46
C LEU A 8 1.23 -3.68 22.05
N ARG A 9 1.03 -4.41 20.96
CA ARG A 9 2.07 -5.30 20.43
C ARG A 9 3.33 -4.53 20.03
N SER A 10 4.48 -5.04 20.46
CA SER A 10 5.78 -4.40 20.24
C SER A 10 6.31 -4.49 18.80
N ASP A 11 5.70 -5.30 17.93
CA ASP A 11 6.13 -5.46 16.54
C ASP A 11 5.51 -4.42 15.58
N LEU A 12 4.54 -3.64 16.03
CA LEU A 12 3.83 -2.66 15.21
C LEU A 12 4.71 -1.44 14.88
N MET A 13 4.68 -1.01 13.61
CA MET A 13 5.36 0.22 13.17
C MET A 13 4.36 1.37 13.14
N VAL A 14 4.68 2.48 13.81
CA VAL A 14 3.81 3.68 13.85
C VAL A 14 4.48 4.82 13.08
N SER A 15 3.80 5.37 12.08
CA SER A 15 4.24 6.53 11.30
C SER A 15 3.30 7.70 11.48
N ARG A 16 3.84 8.92 11.61
CA ARG A 16 3.06 10.16 11.67
C ARG A 16 2.91 10.74 10.26
N HIS A 17 1.68 11.02 9.87
CA HIS A 17 1.33 11.64 8.59
C HIS A 17 0.61 12.97 8.85
N GLU A 18 1.24 14.07 8.45
CA GLU A 18 0.61 15.38 8.46
C GLU A 18 -0.28 15.52 7.23
N THR A 19 -1.58 15.74 7.47
CA THR A 19 -2.57 16.00 6.43
C THR A 19 -3.13 17.41 6.58
N ALA A 20 -3.70 17.97 5.50
CA ALA A 20 -4.34 19.30 5.52
C ALA A 20 -5.48 19.43 6.57
N HIS A 21 -6.01 18.30 7.05
CA HIS A 21 -7.07 18.22 8.07
C HIS A 21 -6.55 17.85 9.48
N GLY A 22 -5.23 17.82 9.70
CA GLY A 22 -4.61 17.51 11.00
C GLY A 22 -3.58 16.37 10.95
N SER A 23 -2.99 16.09 12.12
CA SER A 23 -2.05 14.97 12.30
C SER A 23 -2.82 13.65 12.35
N SER A 24 -2.44 12.70 11.51
CA SER A 24 -2.94 11.32 11.57
C SER A 24 -1.80 10.33 11.74
N PHE A 25 -2.02 9.28 12.50
CA PHE A 25 -1.02 8.25 12.77
C PHE A 25 -1.41 6.96 12.06
N VAL A 26 -0.46 6.30 11.40
CA VAL A 26 -0.70 5.05 10.69
C VAL A 26 0.10 3.95 11.37
N ILE A 27 -0.61 2.95 11.89
CA ILE A 27 -0.04 1.71 12.41
C ILE A 27 0.01 0.68 11.29
N LYS A 28 1.21 0.16 11.00
CA LYS A 28 1.45 -0.91 10.04
C LYS A 28 1.73 -2.21 10.79
N GLU A 29 0.95 -3.24 10.50
CA GLU A 29 1.17 -4.58 11.04
C GLU A 29 2.18 -5.36 10.17
N PRO A 30 3.32 -5.80 10.71
CA PRO A 30 4.29 -6.60 9.96
C PRO A 30 3.71 -7.97 9.58
N GLY A 31 3.73 -8.30 8.29
CA GLY A 31 3.37 -9.63 7.78
C GLY A 31 1.95 -9.78 7.23
N SER A 32 0.96 -9.01 7.73
CA SER A 32 -0.38 -8.96 7.15
C SER A 32 -0.52 -7.88 6.07
N GLY A 33 0.27 -6.80 6.16
CA GLY A 33 0.16 -5.64 5.27
C GLY A 33 -1.05 -4.74 5.59
N ASN A 34 -1.71 -4.94 6.72
CA ASN A 34 -2.81 -4.11 7.15
C ASN A 34 -2.31 -2.77 7.69
N PHE A 35 -3.00 -1.69 7.32
CA PHE A 35 -2.78 -0.35 7.81
C PHE A 35 -3.98 0.07 8.66
N PHE A 36 -3.71 0.64 9.83
CA PHE A 36 -4.72 1.24 10.67
C PHE A 36 -4.43 2.71 10.86
N ARG A 37 -5.40 3.56 10.51
CA ARG A 37 -5.29 5.00 10.68
C ARG A 37 -5.93 5.38 12.01
N LEU A 38 -5.18 6.13 12.80
CA LEU A 38 -5.57 6.69 14.07
C LEU A 38 -5.59 8.21 13.98
N GLY A 39 -6.60 8.81 14.61
CA GLY A 39 -6.59 10.22 14.95
C GLY A 39 -5.60 10.53 16.09
N GLU A 40 -5.48 11.80 16.42
CA GLU A 40 -4.56 12.27 17.48
C GLU A 40 -4.97 11.76 18.88
N ALA A 41 -6.27 11.79 19.20
CA ALA A 41 -6.79 11.28 20.47
C ALA A 41 -6.62 9.76 20.61
N GLU A 42 -6.91 9.01 19.54
CA GLU A 42 -6.77 7.56 19.53
C GLU A 42 -5.30 7.14 19.63
N HIS A 43 -4.39 7.84 18.96
CA HIS A 43 -2.96 7.62 19.09
C HIS A 43 -2.48 7.88 20.52
N PHE A 44 -2.97 8.93 21.18
CA PHE A 44 -2.63 9.21 22.56
C PHE A 44 -3.10 8.11 23.53
N ILE A 45 -4.29 7.53 23.31
CA ILE A 45 -4.78 6.36 24.05
C ILE A 45 -3.83 5.18 23.87
N VAL A 46 -3.51 4.86 22.61
CA VAL A 46 -2.65 3.71 22.26
C VAL A 46 -1.24 3.85 22.82
N GLN A 47 -0.68 5.05 22.89
CA GLN A 47 0.62 5.30 23.51
C GLN A 47 0.68 4.98 25.01
N GLN A 48 -0.48 4.94 25.69
CA GLN A 48 -0.56 4.61 27.12
C GLN A 48 -0.81 3.12 27.38
N PHE A 49 -0.99 2.30 26.35
CA PHE A 49 -1.19 0.86 26.46
C PHE A 49 0.16 0.14 26.63
N ASP A 50 0.76 0.33 27.79
CA ASP A 50 2.06 -0.20 28.20
C ASP A 50 1.97 -1.51 29.01
N GLY A 51 0.76 -2.02 29.25
CA GLY A 51 0.50 -3.17 30.11
C GLY A 51 0.64 -2.90 31.61
N LYS A 52 0.79 -1.63 32.02
CA LYS A 52 0.91 -1.22 33.44
C LYS A 52 -0.14 -0.18 33.84
N THR A 53 -0.63 0.60 32.87
CA THR A 53 -1.61 1.65 33.11
C THR A 53 -3.04 1.10 33.06
N PRO A 54 -3.83 1.22 34.14
CA PRO A 54 -5.25 0.88 34.13
C PRO A 54 -6.05 1.79 33.20
N ILE A 55 -7.07 1.23 32.55
CA ILE A 55 -7.95 1.94 31.61
C ILE A 55 -8.60 3.20 32.21
N ASP A 56 -8.96 3.19 33.49
CA ASP A 56 -9.56 4.33 34.18
C ASP A 56 -8.59 5.52 34.28
N ILE A 57 -7.29 5.25 34.39
CA ILE A 57 -6.24 6.29 34.39
C ILE A 57 -6.03 6.81 32.97
N VAL A 58 -6.04 5.93 31.97
CA VAL A 58 -5.94 6.33 30.56
C VAL A 58 -7.07 7.28 30.19
N ARG A 59 -8.30 6.94 30.57
CA ARG A 59 -9.47 7.79 30.35
C ARG A 59 -9.30 9.19 30.93
N LYS A 60 -8.94 9.29 32.22
CA LYS A 60 -8.71 10.60 32.87
C LYS A 60 -7.66 11.44 32.15
N ARG A 61 -6.54 10.82 31.75
CA ARG A 61 -5.47 11.52 31.02
C ARG A 61 -5.90 12.02 29.65
N VAL A 62 -6.81 11.30 28.98
CA VAL A 62 -7.37 11.72 27.69
C VAL A 62 -8.33 12.89 27.88
N GLU A 63 -9.23 12.80 28.86
CA GLU A 63 -10.16 13.87 29.23
C GLU A 63 -9.40 15.16 29.61
N GLU A 64 -8.34 15.06 30.41
CA GLU A 64 -7.49 16.19 30.79
C GLU A 64 -6.73 16.81 29.60
N LYS A 65 -6.27 16.00 28.65
CA LYS A 65 -5.46 16.49 27.53
C LYS A 65 -6.29 17.11 26.40
N PHE A 66 -7.44 16.54 26.11
CA PHE A 66 -8.30 16.98 24.99
C PHE A 66 -9.49 17.82 25.45
N GLU A 67 -9.62 18.10 26.75
CA GLU A 67 -10.72 18.86 27.36
C GLU A 67 -12.11 18.37 26.92
N ALA A 68 -12.21 17.07 26.66
CA ALA A 68 -13.40 16.44 26.08
C ALA A 68 -13.77 15.19 26.90
N GLU A 69 -15.06 15.01 27.17
CA GLU A 69 -15.54 13.83 27.88
C GLU A 69 -15.40 12.58 27.02
N LEU A 70 -14.71 11.57 27.54
CA LEU A 70 -14.58 10.27 26.90
C LEU A 70 -15.48 9.27 27.60
N SER A 71 -16.57 8.88 26.94
CA SER A 71 -17.47 7.85 27.49
C SER A 71 -16.73 6.52 27.65
N LYS A 72 -17.09 5.77 28.70
CA LYS A 72 -16.48 4.47 28.96
C LYS A 72 -16.79 3.49 27.82
N GLU A 73 -18.00 3.59 27.29
CA GLU A 73 -18.51 2.79 26.18
C GLU A 73 -17.69 3.02 24.90
N THR A 74 -17.33 4.28 24.59
CA THR A 74 -16.47 4.60 23.45
C THR A 74 -15.07 4.01 23.61
N LEU A 75 -14.49 4.10 24.82
CA LEU A 75 -13.17 3.57 25.09
C LEU A 75 -13.15 2.03 25.04
N ASP A 76 -14.16 1.38 25.62
CA ASP A 76 -14.32 -0.08 25.59
C ASP A 76 -14.54 -0.57 24.15
N ALA A 77 -15.37 0.12 23.36
CA ALA A 77 -15.58 -0.19 21.94
C ALA A 77 -14.29 -0.03 21.12
N PHE A 78 -13.49 1.00 21.40
CA PHE A 78 -12.19 1.19 20.75
C PHE A 78 -11.22 0.06 21.08
N ILE A 79 -11.14 -0.36 22.34
CA ILE A 79 -10.31 -1.50 22.76
C ILE A 79 -10.79 -2.79 22.09
N GLU A 80 -12.09 -3.02 22.02
CA GLU A 80 -12.66 -4.20 21.34
C GLU A 80 -12.28 -4.21 19.85
N GLN A 81 -12.28 -3.05 19.18
CA GLN A 81 -11.80 -2.92 17.80
C GLN A 81 -10.31 -3.26 17.67
N LEU A 82 -9.46 -2.82 18.60
CA LEU A 82 -8.04 -3.16 18.61
C LEU A 82 -7.80 -4.65 18.87
N GLN A 83 -8.58 -5.28 19.76
CA GLN A 83 -8.53 -6.72 20.03
C GLN A 83 -8.99 -7.54 18.81
N LYS A 84 -10.10 -7.16 18.17
CA LYS A 84 -10.60 -7.81 16.94
C LYS A 84 -9.59 -7.76 15.81
N ARG A 85 -8.74 -6.73 15.78
CA ARG A 85 -7.67 -6.55 14.80
C ARG A 85 -6.31 -7.10 15.24
N ASP A 86 -6.26 -7.82 16.37
CA ASP A 86 -5.05 -8.48 16.88
C ASP A 86 -3.90 -7.49 17.14
N LEU A 87 -4.21 -6.24 17.52
CA LEU A 87 -3.23 -5.18 17.78
C LEU A 87 -2.75 -5.13 19.24
N LEU A 88 -3.47 -5.76 20.17
CA LEU A 88 -3.12 -5.84 21.59
C LEU A 88 -2.50 -7.19 21.94
N GLU A 89 -1.51 -7.19 22.83
CA GLU A 89 -0.99 -8.42 23.44
C GLU A 89 -2.06 -9.02 24.36
N SER A 90 -2.47 -10.25 24.08
CA SER A 90 -3.29 -11.05 25.00
C SER A 90 -2.37 -11.89 25.89
N GLU A 91 -2.73 -12.12 27.16
CA GLU A 91 -1.90 -12.87 28.14
C GLU A 91 -1.58 -14.33 27.73
N GLY A 92 -2.15 -14.82 26.62
CA GLY A 92 -1.80 -16.10 26.00
C GLY A 92 -0.81 -16.02 24.83
N HIS A 93 -0.27 -14.85 24.49
CA HIS A 93 0.56 -14.65 23.29
C HIS A 93 2.06 -14.91 23.50
N LYS A 94 2.43 -15.86 24.38
CA LYS A 94 3.74 -16.52 24.25
C LYS A 94 3.60 -17.56 23.14
N GLU A 95 4.33 -17.37 22.04
CA GLU A 95 4.51 -18.36 20.98
C GLU A 95 3.29 -18.72 20.12
N LYS A 96 2.77 -17.75 19.37
CA LYS A 96 2.28 -18.07 18.02
C LYS A 96 2.97 -17.17 17.01
N LYS A 97 4.21 -17.53 16.68
CA LYS A 97 4.77 -17.35 15.33
C LYS A 97 3.96 -18.19 14.33
N THR A 98 2.65 -18.05 14.31
CA THR A 98 1.86 -18.51 13.19
C THR A 98 2.12 -17.48 12.10
N LYS A 99 3.16 -17.74 11.30
CA LYS A 99 3.18 -17.32 9.91
C LYS A 99 1.82 -17.75 9.37
N ARG A 100 0.83 -16.86 9.38
CA ARG A 100 -0.44 -17.13 8.71
C ARG A 100 -0.03 -17.56 7.30
N PRO A 101 -0.45 -18.74 6.82
CA PRO A 101 -0.12 -19.13 5.47
C PRO A 101 -0.61 -17.98 4.60
N GLN A 102 0.32 -17.27 3.96
CA GLN A 102 -0.02 -16.31 2.93
C GLN A 102 -0.78 -17.14 1.91
N HIS A 103 -2.11 -17.07 1.95
CA HIS A 103 -2.93 -17.59 0.87
C HIS A 103 -2.40 -16.91 -0.37
N ARG A 104 -1.68 -17.67 -1.21
CA ARG A 104 -1.09 -17.21 -2.47
C ARG A 104 -2.15 -16.66 -3.42
N ILE A 105 -3.41 -16.95 -3.14
CA ILE A 105 -4.58 -16.55 -3.88
C ILE A 105 -5.63 -16.13 -2.85
N SER A 106 -5.68 -14.83 -2.56
CA SER A 106 -6.82 -14.20 -1.91
C SER A 106 -7.24 -13.08 -2.84
N GLY A 107 -8.36 -13.31 -3.53
CA GLY A 107 -8.87 -12.39 -4.52
C GLY A 107 -10.15 -12.92 -5.14
N ASN A 108 -11.22 -12.12 -5.06
CA ASN A 108 -12.33 -12.20 -6.00
C ASN A 108 -11.76 -12.20 -7.43
N LEU A 109 -12.41 -12.82 -8.40
CA LEU A 109 -11.90 -12.95 -9.78
C LEU A 109 -11.51 -11.59 -10.44
N LEU A 110 -12.01 -10.48 -9.89
CA LEU A 110 -11.73 -9.10 -10.27
C LEU A 110 -10.55 -8.45 -9.50
N TYR A 111 -9.87 -9.22 -8.64
CA TYR A 111 -8.81 -8.76 -7.73
C TYR A 111 -7.79 -9.89 -7.52
N ILE A 112 -7.31 -10.50 -8.61
CA ILE A 112 -6.30 -11.56 -8.51
C ILE A 112 -4.95 -10.93 -8.15
N ARG A 113 -4.68 -10.87 -6.85
CA ARG A 113 -3.41 -10.43 -6.26
C ARG A 113 -2.39 -11.56 -6.41
N PHE A 114 -1.58 -11.52 -7.47
CA PHE A 114 -0.50 -12.49 -7.64
C PHE A 114 0.68 -12.15 -6.72
N LYS A 115 0.74 -12.83 -5.57
CA LYS A 115 1.88 -12.80 -4.64
C LYS A 115 3.08 -13.63 -5.13
N ALA A 116 3.28 -13.72 -6.44
CA ALA A 116 4.15 -14.72 -7.06
C ALA A 116 5.64 -14.33 -6.99
N ILE A 117 5.95 -13.03 -6.98
CA ILE A 117 7.33 -12.54 -7.03
C ILE A 117 7.41 -11.33 -6.09
N ASP A 118 8.24 -11.40 -5.05
CA ASP A 118 8.62 -10.26 -4.23
C ASP A 118 9.57 -9.38 -5.05
N PRO A 119 9.05 -8.32 -5.71
CA PRO A 119 9.81 -7.56 -6.69
C PRO A 119 10.68 -6.51 -6.00
N THR A 120 10.52 -6.34 -4.68
CA THR A 120 11.27 -5.39 -3.85
C THR A 120 12.77 -5.59 -4.01
N ARG A 121 13.25 -6.84 -4.03
CA ARG A 121 14.67 -7.15 -4.22
C ARG A 121 15.19 -6.84 -5.62
N LEU A 122 14.33 -7.00 -6.64
CA LEU A 122 14.67 -6.69 -8.02
C LEU A 122 14.72 -5.16 -8.20
N PHE A 123 13.72 -4.46 -7.70
CA PHE A 123 13.68 -3.00 -7.69
C PHE A 123 14.79 -2.38 -6.86
N ASP A 124 15.18 -2.95 -5.72
CA ASP A 124 16.30 -2.45 -4.92
C ASP A 124 17.64 -2.53 -5.64
N ARG A 125 17.83 -3.56 -6.48
CA ARG A 125 19.03 -3.69 -7.33
C ARG A 125 19.00 -2.79 -8.57
N LEU A 126 17.81 -2.56 -9.13
CA LEU A 126 17.63 -1.79 -10.35
C LEU A 126 17.50 -0.28 -10.08
N SER A 127 16.94 0.13 -8.95
CA SER A 127 16.76 1.52 -8.53
C SER A 127 18.03 2.38 -8.70
N PRO A 128 19.22 1.98 -8.21
CA PRO A 128 20.43 2.80 -8.39
C PRO A 128 20.89 2.88 -9.85
N ARG A 129 20.57 1.90 -10.70
CA ARG A 129 20.90 1.92 -12.14
C ARG A 129 19.86 2.65 -12.97
N LEU A 130 18.63 2.70 -12.50
CA LEU A 130 17.50 3.33 -13.17
C LEU A 130 17.26 4.78 -12.72
N GLY A 131 18.06 5.31 -11.79
CA GLY A 131 18.03 6.73 -11.41
C GLY A 131 18.22 7.68 -12.60
N PHE A 132 18.87 7.23 -13.68
CA PHE A 132 18.98 7.96 -14.94
C PHE A 132 17.63 8.27 -15.60
N PHE A 133 16.65 7.35 -15.50
CA PHE A 133 15.31 7.55 -16.06
C PHE A 133 14.54 8.69 -15.37
N PHE A 134 14.89 9.01 -14.13
CA PHE A 134 14.27 10.09 -13.35
C PHE A 134 15.02 11.42 -13.47
N THR A 135 16.03 11.50 -14.34
CA THR A 135 16.77 12.76 -14.59
C THR A 135 15.93 13.68 -15.50
N PRO A 136 15.85 15.00 -15.25
CA PRO A 136 15.09 15.93 -16.07
C PRO A 136 15.42 15.86 -17.57
N SER A 137 16.70 15.66 -17.91
CA SER A 137 17.17 15.49 -19.29
C SER A 137 16.55 14.28 -19.98
N PHE A 138 16.39 13.17 -19.27
CA PHE A 138 15.74 11.97 -19.82
C PHE A 138 14.26 12.22 -20.07
N VAL A 139 13.56 12.88 -19.14
CA VAL A 139 12.15 13.24 -19.29
C VAL A 139 11.92 14.16 -20.49
N VAL A 140 12.76 15.18 -20.67
CA VAL A 140 12.67 16.10 -21.83
C VAL A 140 12.95 15.36 -23.14
N LEU A 141 13.95 14.47 -23.16
CA LEU A 141 14.25 13.66 -24.34
C LEU A 141 13.09 12.72 -24.68
N SER A 142 12.53 12.02 -23.69
CA SER A 142 11.37 11.15 -23.87
C SER A 142 10.14 11.93 -24.37
N ALA A 143 9.85 13.08 -23.77
CA ALA A 143 8.76 13.95 -24.21
C ALA A 143 8.96 14.40 -25.67
N SER A 144 10.18 14.79 -26.03
CA SER A 144 10.53 15.20 -27.40
C SER A 144 10.33 14.06 -28.40
N LEU A 145 10.76 12.83 -28.05
CA LEU A 145 10.56 11.64 -28.88
C LEU A 145 9.08 11.29 -29.04
N ILE A 146 8.27 11.40 -27.97
CA ILE A 146 6.82 11.18 -28.01
C ILE A 146 6.16 12.19 -28.95
N LEU A 147 6.49 13.48 -28.82
CA LEU A 147 5.96 14.53 -29.70
C LEU A 147 6.36 14.30 -31.16
N PHE A 148 7.60 13.87 -31.40
CA PHE A 148 8.06 13.53 -32.75
C PHE A 148 7.30 12.33 -33.33
N ALA A 149 7.11 11.27 -32.54
CA ALA A 149 6.33 10.10 -32.95
C ALA A 149 4.86 10.47 -33.26
N ILE A 150 4.23 11.32 -32.44
CA ILE A 150 2.89 11.85 -32.71
C ILE A 150 2.89 12.63 -34.02
N GLY A 151 3.90 13.47 -34.26
CA GLY A 151 4.06 14.22 -35.51
C GLY A 151 4.10 13.32 -36.74
N ILE A 152 4.88 12.23 -36.68
CA ILE A 152 4.93 11.21 -37.75
C ILE A 152 3.56 10.56 -37.93
N THR A 153 2.90 10.11 -36.86
CA THR A 153 1.59 9.45 -36.94
C THR A 153 0.53 10.36 -37.58
N VAL A 154 0.56 11.66 -37.26
CA VAL A 154 -0.35 12.64 -37.88
C VAL A 154 0.00 12.87 -39.34
N ALA A 155 1.29 12.94 -39.69
CA ALA A 155 1.74 13.12 -41.07
C ALA A 155 1.36 11.93 -41.98
N TYR A 156 1.39 10.70 -41.45
CA TYR A 156 1.11 9.45 -42.17
C TYR A 156 -0.23 8.81 -41.74
N TRP A 157 -1.21 9.61 -41.37
CA TRP A 157 -2.47 9.15 -40.76
C TRP A 157 -3.21 8.09 -41.60
N ASN A 158 -3.25 8.28 -42.92
CA ASN A 158 -3.96 7.35 -43.82
C ASN A 158 -3.27 5.98 -43.91
N GLU A 159 -1.94 5.97 -43.95
CA GLU A 159 -1.15 4.74 -43.97
C GLU A 159 -1.29 3.97 -42.65
N PHE A 160 -1.29 4.70 -41.52
CA PHE A 160 -1.52 4.14 -40.20
C PHE A 160 -2.88 3.42 -40.08
N LEU A 161 -3.96 4.02 -40.60
CA LEU A 161 -5.29 3.40 -40.60
C LEU A 161 -5.34 2.14 -41.46
N MET A 162 -4.65 2.12 -42.60
CA MET A 162 -4.55 0.95 -43.45
C MET A 162 -3.79 -0.19 -42.76
N ASP A 163 -2.71 0.10 -42.03
CA ASP A 163 -1.98 -0.90 -41.27
C ASP A 163 -2.76 -1.42 -40.05
N LEU A 164 -3.61 -0.60 -39.44
CA LEU A 164 -4.53 -1.05 -38.38
C LEU A 164 -5.44 -2.20 -38.87
N SER A 165 -5.90 -2.13 -40.13
CA SER A 165 -6.73 -3.18 -40.71
C SER A 165 -6.02 -4.55 -40.79
N ARG A 166 -4.68 -4.56 -40.86
CA ARG A 166 -3.88 -5.79 -40.90
C ARG A 166 -3.81 -6.48 -39.53
N LEU A 167 -4.04 -5.75 -38.44
CA LEU A 167 -4.07 -6.28 -37.08
C LEU A 167 -5.34 -7.13 -36.82
N TYR A 168 -6.40 -6.97 -37.60
CA TYR A 168 -7.64 -7.77 -37.50
C TYR A 168 -7.50 -9.21 -38.01
N ARG A 169 -6.31 -9.61 -38.48
CA ARG A 169 -6.06 -11.00 -38.85
C ARG A 169 -5.99 -11.88 -37.60
N LEU A 170 -6.75 -12.97 -37.57
CA LEU A 170 -6.76 -13.96 -36.48
C LEU A 170 -5.35 -14.48 -36.12
N SER A 171 -4.44 -14.57 -37.10
CA SER A 171 -3.05 -14.96 -36.88
C SER A 171 -2.21 -13.95 -36.10
N ALA A 172 -2.62 -12.67 -36.06
CA ALA A 172 -1.93 -11.61 -35.33
C ALA A 172 -2.35 -11.55 -33.85
N VAL A 173 -3.47 -12.18 -33.48
CA VAL A 173 -4.03 -12.14 -32.11
C VAL A 173 -3.05 -12.63 -31.04
N PRO A 174 -2.34 -13.78 -31.20
CA PRO A 174 -1.40 -14.23 -30.17
C PRO A 174 -0.22 -13.27 -29.98
N VAL A 175 0.29 -12.71 -31.08
CA VAL A 175 1.41 -11.76 -31.05
C VAL A 175 0.96 -10.45 -30.39
N PHE A 176 -0.20 -9.94 -30.78
CA PHE A 176 -0.79 -8.75 -30.18
C PHE A 176 -1.00 -8.93 -28.67
N MET A 177 -1.59 -10.05 -28.25
CA MET A 177 -1.82 -10.36 -26.83
C MET A 177 -0.51 -10.46 -26.05
N MET A 178 0.54 -11.07 -26.64
CA MET A 178 1.87 -11.13 -26.02
C MET A 178 2.48 -9.74 -25.86
N ILE A 179 2.39 -8.89 -26.88
CA ILE A 179 2.91 -7.50 -26.81
C ILE A 179 2.16 -6.71 -25.75
N VAL A 180 0.83 -6.74 -25.76
CA VAL A 180 0.00 -6.06 -24.76
C VAL A 180 0.37 -6.53 -23.36
N PHE A 181 0.48 -7.84 -23.13
CA PHE A 181 0.90 -8.38 -21.85
C PHE A 181 2.28 -7.86 -21.41
N LEU A 182 3.26 -7.86 -22.32
CA LEU A 182 4.60 -7.35 -22.03
C LEU A 182 4.60 -5.85 -21.70
N VAL A 183 3.86 -5.05 -22.46
CA VAL A 183 3.74 -3.60 -22.25
C VAL A 183 3.07 -3.31 -20.91
N VAL A 184 1.96 -3.98 -20.60
CA VAL A 184 1.26 -3.82 -19.32
C VAL A 184 2.16 -4.27 -18.16
N ALA A 185 2.83 -5.42 -18.28
CA ALA A 185 3.76 -5.89 -17.26
C ALA A 185 4.91 -4.88 -17.05
N ALA A 186 5.46 -4.31 -18.12
CA ALA A 186 6.50 -3.27 -18.03
C ALA A 186 5.97 -1.98 -17.39
N HIS A 187 4.73 -1.59 -17.68
CA HIS A 187 4.07 -0.42 -17.10
C HIS A 187 3.86 -0.57 -15.59
N GLU A 188 3.35 -1.73 -15.15
CA GLU A 188 3.22 -2.05 -13.72
C GLU A 188 4.59 -2.06 -13.02
N CYS A 189 5.62 -2.59 -13.68
CA CYS A 189 7.00 -2.50 -13.17
C CYS A 189 7.48 -1.05 -13.04
N ALA A 190 7.13 -0.17 -13.98
CA ALA A 190 7.50 1.24 -13.96
C ALA A 190 6.81 1.98 -12.79
N HIS A 191 5.54 1.69 -12.52
CA HIS A 191 4.84 2.19 -11.32
C HIS A 191 5.54 1.72 -10.04
N GLY A 192 5.86 0.43 -9.93
CA GLY A 192 6.57 -0.14 -8.78
C GLY A 192 7.93 0.54 -8.53
N LEU A 193 8.70 0.76 -9.60
CA LEU A 193 10.00 1.43 -9.54
C LEU A 193 9.87 2.91 -9.13
N THR A 194 8.88 3.62 -9.68
CA THR A 194 8.62 5.03 -9.35
C THR A 194 8.27 5.18 -7.87
N CYS A 195 7.35 4.35 -7.36
CA CYS A 195 7.02 4.32 -5.94
C CYS A 195 8.24 4.07 -5.07
N ARG A 196 9.13 3.13 -5.45
CA ARG A 196 10.36 2.85 -4.71
C ARG A 196 11.35 4.02 -4.73
N HIS A 197 11.47 4.73 -5.85
CA HIS A 197 12.32 5.91 -5.97
C HIS A 197 11.87 7.04 -5.03
N PHE A 198 10.55 7.23 -4.87
CA PHE A 198 9.97 8.19 -3.93
C PHE A 198 9.84 7.67 -2.49
N ASN A 199 10.66 6.68 -2.09
CA ASN A 199 10.66 6.05 -0.76
C ASN A 199 9.36 5.33 -0.35
N GLY A 200 8.49 5.02 -1.31
CA GLY A 200 7.34 4.15 -1.09
C GLY A 200 7.77 2.68 -1.00
N GLU A 201 7.12 1.91 -0.12
CA GLU A 201 7.36 0.47 0.00
C GLU A 201 6.30 -0.34 -0.75
N VAL A 202 6.62 -0.81 -1.96
CA VAL A 202 5.74 -1.70 -2.75
C VAL A 202 5.98 -3.14 -2.32
N HIS A 203 5.12 -3.67 -1.46
CA HIS A 203 5.22 -5.06 -1.00
C HIS A 203 4.50 -6.05 -1.93
N GLU A 204 3.67 -5.53 -2.86
CA GLU A 204 2.85 -6.33 -3.77
C GLU A 204 2.77 -5.61 -5.14
N ILE A 205 3.06 -6.32 -6.24
CA ILE A 205 2.65 -5.90 -7.59
C ILE A 205 1.37 -6.68 -7.91
N GLY A 206 0.29 -5.97 -8.20
CA GLY A 206 -0.93 -6.56 -8.73
C GLY A 206 -1.15 -6.10 -10.17
N PHE A 207 -1.72 -6.96 -11.00
CA PHE A 207 -2.34 -6.50 -12.24
C PHE A 207 -3.71 -5.95 -11.88
N MET A 208 -3.91 -4.64 -12.02
CA MET A 208 -5.25 -4.07 -11.97
C MET A 208 -5.83 -4.13 -13.38
N LEU A 209 -6.48 -5.24 -13.72
CA LEU A 209 -7.29 -5.35 -14.94
C LEU A 209 -8.56 -4.50 -14.79
N ILE A 210 -8.41 -3.17 -14.81
CA ILE A 210 -9.54 -2.28 -15.14
C ILE A 210 -9.69 -2.36 -16.65
N TYR A 211 -10.57 -3.25 -17.09
CA TYR A 211 -11.18 -3.17 -18.41
C TYR A 211 -12.52 -2.45 -18.21
N PHE A 212 -12.71 -1.31 -18.89
CA PHE A 212 -14.01 -0.63 -18.94
C PHE A 212 -15.00 -1.43 -19.80
#